data_AF-A0A660PQ95-F1
#
_entry.id   AF-A0A660PQ95-F1
#
_cell.length_a   1.000
_cell.length_b   1.000
_cell.length_c   1.000
_cell.angle_alpha   90.00
_cell.angle_beta   90.00
_cell.angle_gamma   90.00
#
_symmetry.space_group_name_H-M   'P 1'
#
loop_
_entity.id
_entity.type
_entity.pdbx_description
1 polymer ?
#
loop_
_entity_poly.entity_id
_entity_poly.type
_entity_poly.pdbx_seq_one_letter_code
_entity_poly.pdbx_strand_id
1 'polypeptide(L)'
;MKYLTVSFMALLILLLAVGCSDNSVNNDATETNLEDEFGGYTAVSESTAFGDADLLDEEEGTVDFDDPILSASDMDSLVNDSEAGYYHLRAIWGQLCYDSTVTSLTDWTGSLTISRGGIVVRRLIRFEETQDYILERTDRNLVEWASQTTVHNDGISFDIFIPELLPIFDTTYSYIFDTFGDSSEVAIVDTTYPDDLPVTVAFETAPYSRVFTLDEFESLDTIVYLDDSNAVAFNAFKLDKKICPRGFASGRWGQDEQGNNQFKGVWYSHRSRVMGFVEGHYGINDDGAEVFFGKWISRNGEFEGFIKGTYQGHPDENANENAFHHAGGWLRGQIYSENGQPIGLLKGKYTSTQGMRSNFFQLRWKLYCEDLTDDSDEF
;
A
#
# COMPACT_ATOMS: atom_id res chain seq x y z
N MET A 1 11.09 35.71 69.62
CA MET A 1 12.34 34.91 69.55
C MET A 1 11.97 33.48 69.91
N LYS A 2 12.33 32.41 69.21
CA LYS A 2 13.09 32.17 67.98
C LYS A 2 13.07 30.62 67.86
N TYR A 3 13.05 30.08 66.65
CA TYR A 3 13.25 28.66 66.28
C TYR A 3 12.11 27.67 66.51
N LEU A 4 11.27 27.43 65.48
CA LEU A 4 10.65 26.11 65.28
C LEU A 4 10.02 25.92 63.88
N THR A 5 10.79 25.98 62.79
CA THR A 5 10.27 25.59 61.45
C THR A 5 11.40 25.37 60.43
N VAL A 6 12.34 24.47 60.70
CA VAL A 6 13.23 23.91 59.66
C VAL A 6 13.60 22.49 60.06
N SER A 7 12.77 21.48 59.73
CA SER A 7 13.20 20.07 59.76
C SER A 7 12.16 19.07 59.20
N PHE A 8 11.50 19.39 58.08
CA PHE A 8 10.62 18.39 57.42
C PHE A 8 10.72 18.38 55.88
N MET A 9 11.79 18.93 55.31
CA MET A 9 11.98 19.02 53.85
C MET A 9 13.25 18.30 53.35
N ALA A 10 13.84 17.41 54.16
CA ALA A 10 15.06 16.67 53.80
C ALA A 10 14.86 15.14 53.68
N LEU A 11 13.66 14.61 53.94
CA LEU A 11 13.41 13.16 53.91
C LEU A 11 12.54 12.68 52.73
N LEU A 12 12.11 13.58 51.84
CA LEU A 12 11.33 13.23 50.65
C LEU A 12 12.12 13.25 49.33
N ILE A 13 13.43 13.53 49.38
CA ILE A 13 14.31 13.57 48.20
C ILE A 13 15.11 12.26 48.02
N LEU A 14 15.02 11.31 48.97
CA LEU A 14 15.81 10.07 48.94
C LEU A 14 15.08 8.82 48.39
N LEU A 15 13.89 8.95 47.80
CA LEU A 15 13.11 7.81 47.27
C LEU A 15 12.84 7.84 45.75
N LEU A 16 13.52 8.71 45.00
CA LEU A 16 13.47 8.73 43.52
C LEU A 16 14.78 8.24 42.86
N ALA A 17 15.56 7.44 43.57
CA ALA A 17 16.67 6.68 43.00
C ALA A 17 16.29 5.18 42.95
N VAL A 18 15.14 4.87 42.34
CA VAL A 18 14.92 3.52 41.81
C VAL A 18 15.65 3.50 40.47
N GLY A 19 16.76 2.79 40.45
CA GLY A 19 17.71 2.78 39.35
C GLY A 19 17.06 2.40 38.03
N CYS A 20 17.30 3.25 37.03
CA CYS A 20 17.57 2.79 35.68
C CYS A 20 18.75 1.82 35.80
N SER A 21 18.44 0.53 35.91
CA SER A 21 19.40 -0.52 35.63
C SER A 21 19.69 -0.40 34.14
N ASP A 22 20.82 0.24 33.79
CA ASP A 22 21.50 0.02 32.51
C ASP A 22 21.96 -1.44 32.47
N ASN A 23 21.00 -2.37 32.38
CA ASN A 23 21.28 -3.58 31.65
C ASN A 23 21.32 -3.12 30.21
N SER A 24 22.50 -2.73 29.74
CA SER A 24 22.81 -2.86 28.33
C SER A 24 22.57 -4.34 28.03
N VAL A 25 21.36 -4.67 27.59
CA VAL A 25 21.12 -5.90 26.86
C VAL A 25 22.19 -5.86 25.80
N ASN A 26 23.15 -6.77 25.90
CA ASN A 26 24.06 -7.05 24.82
C ASN A 26 23.12 -7.46 23.67
N ASN A 27 22.70 -6.48 22.88
CA ASN A 27 22.26 -6.70 21.51
C ASN A 27 23.55 -7.06 20.78
N ASP A 28 24.12 -8.22 21.13
CA ASP A 28 24.96 -8.97 20.23
C ASP A 28 24.06 -9.12 19.02
N ALA A 29 24.34 -8.33 17.98
CA ALA A 29 23.59 -8.33 16.74
C ALA A 29 23.43 -9.80 16.37
N THR A 30 22.21 -10.31 16.53
CA THR A 30 21.89 -11.72 16.29
C THR A 30 22.31 -11.97 14.87
N GLU A 31 23.41 -12.71 14.72
CA GLU A 31 24.01 -13.03 13.44
C GLU A 31 22.88 -13.59 12.56
N THR A 32 22.65 -12.94 11.42
CA THR A 32 21.55 -13.27 10.52
C THR A 32 21.65 -14.73 10.12
N ASN A 33 20.79 -15.58 10.66
CA ASN A 33 20.82 -17.01 10.38
C ASN A 33 19.79 -17.35 9.30
N LEU A 34 20.21 -17.28 8.04
CA LEU A 34 19.35 -17.59 6.89
C LEU A 34 18.93 -19.07 6.80
N GLU A 35 19.52 -19.94 7.64
CA GLU A 35 19.17 -21.35 7.73
C GLU A 35 18.07 -21.63 8.76
N ASP A 36 17.82 -20.70 9.69
CA ASP A 36 16.74 -20.84 10.65
C ASP A 36 15.37 -20.72 9.98
N GLU A 37 14.38 -21.42 10.52
CA GLU A 37 13.03 -21.51 9.92
C GLU A 37 12.44 -20.12 9.61
N PHE A 38 12.69 -19.15 10.49
CA PHE A 38 12.27 -17.74 10.38
C PHE A 38 13.45 -16.77 10.51
N GLY A 39 14.65 -17.13 10.06
CA GLY A 39 15.79 -16.20 10.05
C GLY A 39 16.30 -15.78 11.44
N GLY A 40 15.94 -16.50 12.49
CA GLY A 40 16.24 -16.12 13.89
C GLY A 40 15.21 -15.19 14.54
N TYR A 41 14.13 -14.80 13.85
CA TYR A 41 13.02 -14.05 14.47
C TYR A 41 12.22 -14.92 15.46
N THR A 42 11.68 -14.29 16.50
CA THR A 42 10.80 -14.95 17.50
C THR A 42 9.43 -14.26 17.59
N ALA A 43 8.44 -14.98 18.15
CA ALA A 43 7.06 -14.50 18.29
C ALA A 43 6.84 -13.55 19.48
N VAL A 44 7.91 -13.01 20.07
CA VAL A 44 7.84 -12.06 21.19
C VAL A 44 7.42 -10.68 20.68
N SER A 45 6.68 -9.89 21.47
CA SER A 45 6.39 -8.50 21.09
C SER A 45 7.66 -7.65 21.01
N GLU A 46 7.65 -6.66 20.12
CA GLU A 46 8.73 -5.69 19.94
C GLU A 46 8.34 -4.33 20.52
N SER A 47 9.29 -3.40 20.52
CA SER A 47 8.93 -1.99 20.65
C SER A 47 8.09 -1.54 19.45
N THR A 48 7.24 -0.53 19.66
CA THR A 48 6.48 0.14 18.60
C THR A 48 7.41 0.50 17.45
N ALA A 49 7.04 0.12 16.22
CA ALA A 49 7.85 0.30 15.02
C ALA A 49 9.27 -0.27 15.11
N PHE A 50 9.48 -1.33 15.89
CA PHE A 50 10.82 -1.88 16.19
C PHE A 50 11.79 -0.85 16.81
N GLY A 51 11.25 0.25 17.36
CA GLY A 51 12.03 1.36 17.92
C GLY A 51 12.56 2.32 16.84
N ASP A 52 12.09 2.20 15.61
CA ASP A 52 12.49 3.02 14.47
C ASP A 52 11.61 4.28 14.38
N ALA A 53 12.24 5.45 14.58
CA ALA A 53 11.54 6.73 14.53
C ALA A 53 11.05 7.08 13.11
N ASP A 54 11.77 6.66 12.07
CA ASP A 54 11.41 7.01 10.69
C ASP A 54 10.09 6.31 10.28
N LEU A 55 9.86 5.10 10.79
CA LEU A 55 8.60 4.37 10.59
C LEU A 55 7.42 5.02 11.31
N LEU A 56 7.66 5.59 12.50
CA LEU A 56 6.65 6.35 13.23
C LEU A 56 6.30 7.64 12.50
N ASP A 57 7.31 8.37 12.01
CA ASP A 57 7.12 9.58 11.22
C ASP A 57 6.33 9.29 9.92
N GLU A 58 6.56 8.13 9.28
CA GLU A 58 5.76 7.69 8.13
C GLU A 58 4.29 7.41 8.47
N GLU A 59 4.03 6.82 9.64
CA GLU A 59 2.67 6.63 10.14
C GLU A 59 1.98 7.97 10.41
N GLU A 60 2.65 8.88 11.13
CA GLU A 60 2.11 10.19 11.51
C GLU A 60 1.79 11.06 10.29
N GLY A 61 2.56 10.89 9.21
CA GLY A 61 2.31 11.57 7.94
C GLY A 61 1.00 11.15 7.25
N THR A 62 0.29 10.12 7.70
CA THR A 62 -0.91 9.65 6.98
C THR A 62 -2.20 10.01 7.72
N VAL A 63 -3.07 10.82 7.10
CA VAL A 63 -4.32 11.32 7.69
C VAL A 63 -5.54 10.79 6.95
N ASP A 64 -6.60 10.42 7.69
CA ASP A 64 -7.91 10.09 7.10
C ASP A 64 -8.56 11.34 6.48
N PHE A 65 -9.09 11.21 5.27
CA PHE A 65 -9.81 12.28 4.59
C PHE A 65 -11.31 12.00 4.60
N ASP A 66 -12.08 12.91 5.19
CA ASP A 66 -13.55 12.85 5.19
C ASP A 66 -14.10 13.44 3.89
N ASP A 67 -14.13 12.62 2.83
CA ASP A 67 -14.51 13.07 1.50
C ASP A 67 -16.00 13.45 1.43
N PRO A 68 -16.35 14.71 1.12
CA PRO A 68 -17.75 15.15 1.06
C PRO A 68 -18.57 14.40 0.01
N ILE A 69 -17.94 13.82 -1.02
CA ILE A 69 -18.64 13.06 -2.05
C ILE A 69 -19.33 11.80 -1.49
N LEU A 70 -18.86 11.26 -0.37
CA LEU A 70 -19.49 10.09 0.28
C LEU A 70 -20.90 10.38 0.76
N SER A 71 -21.23 11.65 1.01
CA SER A 71 -22.57 12.08 1.40
C SER A 71 -23.52 12.30 0.22
N ALA A 72 -23.01 12.27 -1.02
CA ALA A 72 -23.82 12.44 -2.22
C ALA A 72 -24.64 11.16 -2.48
N SER A 73 -25.94 11.33 -2.76
CA SER A 73 -26.89 10.20 -2.88
C SER A 73 -26.55 9.21 -4.00
N ASP A 74 -25.94 9.71 -5.07
CA ASP A 74 -25.52 8.92 -6.22
C ASP A 74 -24.24 8.13 -5.94
N MET A 75 -23.34 8.67 -5.11
CA MET A 75 -22.18 7.95 -4.60
C MET A 75 -22.59 6.87 -3.58
N ASP A 76 -23.50 7.18 -2.67
CA ASP A 76 -24.01 6.22 -1.67
C ASP A 76 -24.63 4.99 -2.35
N SER A 77 -25.42 5.20 -3.41
CA SER A 77 -25.98 4.10 -4.20
C SER A 77 -24.89 3.22 -4.82
N LEU A 78 -23.83 3.84 -5.35
CA LEU A 78 -22.73 3.15 -6.02
C LEU A 78 -21.82 2.38 -5.03
N VAL A 79 -21.55 2.94 -3.86
CA VAL A 79 -20.75 2.27 -2.81
C VAL A 79 -21.47 1.03 -2.27
N ASN A 80 -22.80 1.12 -2.14
CA ASN A 80 -23.62 0.05 -1.59
C ASN A 80 -24.05 -1.01 -2.63
N ASP A 81 -23.85 -0.76 -3.93
CA ASP A 81 -24.18 -1.70 -5.00
C ASP A 81 -23.24 -2.92 -4.97
N SER A 82 -23.79 -4.12 -4.70
CA SER A 82 -23.02 -5.38 -4.61
C SER A 82 -22.26 -5.72 -5.89
N GLU A 83 -22.79 -5.33 -7.05
CA GLU A 83 -22.25 -5.67 -8.37
C GLU A 83 -21.27 -4.62 -8.89
N ALA A 84 -21.21 -3.44 -8.26
CA ALA A 84 -20.21 -2.44 -8.62
C ALA A 84 -18.79 -2.96 -8.40
N GLY A 85 -17.96 -2.84 -9.42
CA GLY A 85 -16.53 -3.09 -9.33
C GLY A 85 -15.90 -2.11 -8.33
N TYR A 86 -15.12 -2.65 -7.38
CA TYR A 86 -14.45 -1.87 -6.36
C TYR A 86 -12.93 -2.03 -6.53
N TYR A 87 -12.24 -0.91 -6.65
CA TYR A 87 -10.81 -0.84 -6.85
C TYR A 87 -10.21 0.11 -5.81
N HIS A 88 -8.99 -0.20 -5.37
CA HIS A 88 -8.21 0.70 -4.55
C HIS A 88 -7.02 1.20 -5.36
N LEU A 89 -6.62 2.45 -5.14
CA LEU A 89 -5.41 3.03 -5.70
C LEU A 89 -4.70 3.85 -4.63
N ARG A 90 -3.42 3.58 -4.43
CA ARG A 90 -2.50 4.46 -3.73
C ARG A 90 -1.49 5.00 -4.74
N ALA A 91 -1.42 6.32 -4.84
CA ALA A 91 -0.42 7.01 -5.64
C ALA A 91 0.45 7.86 -4.69
N ILE A 92 1.76 7.68 -4.78
CA ILE A 92 2.77 8.48 -4.06
C ILE A 92 3.69 9.13 -5.07
N TRP A 93 4.08 10.37 -4.82
CA TRP A 93 5.00 11.12 -5.67
C TRP A 93 6.03 11.91 -4.87
N GLY A 94 7.15 12.27 -5.50
CA GLY A 94 8.27 12.97 -4.86
C GLY A 94 9.44 12.04 -4.57
N GLN A 95 10.17 12.31 -3.47
CA GLN A 95 11.29 11.49 -3.03
C GLN A 95 10.76 10.34 -2.17
N LEU A 96 10.74 9.12 -2.72
CA LEU A 96 10.20 7.94 -2.02
C LEU A 96 10.95 7.62 -0.71
N CYS A 97 12.20 8.04 -0.61
CA CYS A 97 12.99 8.03 0.62
C CYS A 97 13.42 9.46 0.96
N TYR A 98 13.63 9.74 2.25
CA TYR A 98 14.15 11.04 2.66
C TYR A 98 15.50 11.32 2.01
N ASP A 99 15.62 12.44 1.29
CA ASP A 99 16.89 12.94 0.77
C ASP A 99 17.09 14.42 1.14
N SER A 100 17.83 14.63 2.24
CA SER A 100 18.22 15.96 2.72
C SER A 100 19.01 16.83 1.72
N THR A 101 19.52 16.24 0.63
CA THR A 101 20.27 16.99 -0.39
C THR A 101 19.37 17.67 -1.42
N VAL A 102 18.09 17.27 -1.50
CA VAL A 102 17.10 17.91 -2.36
C VAL A 102 16.67 19.23 -1.72
N THR A 103 16.83 20.32 -2.46
CA THR A 103 16.49 21.68 -1.97
C THR A 103 15.51 22.41 -2.88
N SER A 104 15.30 21.90 -4.10
CA SER A 104 14.32 22.43 -5.04
C SER A 104 12.94 21.89 -4.75
N LEU A 105 11.98 22.81 -4.71
CA LEU A 105 10.56 22.47 -4.65
C LEU A 105 10.11 21.88 -5.99
N THR A 106 9.42 20.75 -5.94
CA THR A 106 8.78 20.12 -7.09
C THR A 106 7.27 20.29 -6.95
N ASP A 107 6.62 20.81 -8.00
CA ASP A 107 5.16 20.99 -8.04
C ASP A 107 4.50 19.73 -8.62
N TRP A 108 3.62 19.13 -7.83
CA TRP A 108 2.87 17.91 -8.11
C TRP A 108 1.36 18.15 -8.19
N THR A 109 0.95 19.40 -8.37
CA THR A 109 -0.45 19.76 -8.62
C THR A 109 -1.00 18.92 -9.77
N GLY A 110 -2.19 18.36 -9.57
CA GLY A 110 -2.66 17.25 -10.38
C GLY A 110 -4.12 16.89 -10.23
N SER A 111 -4.52 15.84 -10.93
CA SER A 111 -5.87 15.28 -10.91
C SER A 111 -5.92 13.78 -11.14
N LEU A 112 -7.00 13.16 -10.66
CA LEU A 112 -7.41 11.80 -10.97
C LEU A 112 -8.83 11.86 -11.54
N THR A 113 -9.00 11.37 -12.76
CA THR A 113 -10.30 11.36 -13.47
C THR A 113 -10.68 9.94 -13.88
N ILE A 114 -11.95 9.57 -13.75
CA ILE A 114 -12.48 8.30 -14.26
C ILE A 114 -13.62 8.53 -15.27
N SER A 115 -13.58 7.83 -16.41
CA SER A 115 -14.58 8.00 -17.46
C SER A 115 -15.99 7.53 -17.08
N ARG A 116 -16.11 6.61 -16.11
CA ARG A 116 -17.38 6.09 -15.58
C ARG A 116 -17.21 5.59 -14.16
N GLY A 117 -18.15 5.93 -13.27
CA GLY A 117 -18.13 5.52 -11.87
C GLY A 117 -17.99 6.70 -10.91
N GLY A 118 -17.28 6.50 -9.81
CA GLY A 118 -16.98 7.52 -8.82
C GLY A 118 -15.68 7.24 -8.06
N ILE A 119 -15.02 8.32 -7.63
CA ILE A 119 -13.75 8.31 -6.89
C ILE A 119 -14.02 8.86 -5.49
N VAL A 120 -13.47 8.20 -4.47
CA VAL A 120 -13.48 8.64 -3.08
C VAL A 120 -12.05 8.76 -2.59
N VAL A 121 -11.67 9.93 -2.10
CA VAL A 121 -10.40 10.13 -1.39
C VAL A 121 -10.52 9.52 -0.01
N ARG A 122 -9.58 8.65 0.36
CA ARG A 122 -9.57 7.97 1.66
C ARG A 122 -8.56 8.57 2.61
N ARG A 123 -7.36 8.83 2.12
CA ARG A 123 -6.24 9.30 2.95
C ARG A 123 -5.35 10.25 2.18
N LEU A 124 -4.84 11.24 2.89
CA LEU A 124 -3.75 12.10 2.47
C LEU A 124 -2.46 11.57 3.11
N ILE A 125 -1.41 11.50 2.32
CA ILE A 125 -0.10 11.00 2.73
C ILE A 125 0.85 12.19 2.66
N ARG A 126 1.34 12.61 3.82
CA ARG A 126 2.33 13.66 4.07
C ARG A 126 1.98 15.08 3.61
N PHE A 127 0.72 15.32 3.23
CA PHE A 127 0.21 16.66 2.92
C PHE A 127 0.45 17.64 4.07
N GLU A 128 1.12 18.73 3.77
CA GLU A 128 1.41 19.81 4.71
C GLU A 128 0.28 20.84 4.68
N GLU A 129 -0.35 21.10 5.84
CA GLU A 129 -1.63 21.86 5.95
C GLU A 129 -1.65 23.22 5.24
N THR A 130 -0.50 23.86 5.08
CA THR A 130 -0.40 25.20 4.47
C THR A 130 -0.08 25.20 2.99
N GLN A 131 0.31 24.06 2.43
CA GLN A 131 0.87 23.94 1.08
C GLN A 131 0.02 23.01 0.22
N ASP A 132 -0.40 21.88 0.77
CA ASP A 132 -1.03 20.81 0.02
C ASP A 132 -2.49 20.64 0.44
N TYR A 133 -3.38 20.47 -0.53
CA TYR A 133 -4.80 20.33 -0.29
C TYR A 133 -5.54 19.71 -1.47
N ILE A 134 -6.64 19.02 -1.16
CA ILE A 134 -7.63 18.61 -2.16
C ILE A 134 -8.47 19.84 -2.52
N LEU A 135 -8.65 20.10 -3.82
CA LEU A 135 -9.53 21.18 -4.28
C LEU A 135 -10.99 20.86 -3.98
N GLU A 136 -11.86 21.87 -4.02
CA GLU A 136 -13.28 21.69 -3.77
C GLU A 136 -13.90 20.64 -4.71
N ARG A 137 -14.48 19.59 -4.12
CA ARG A 137 -15.08 18.49 -4.88
C ARG A 137 -16.51 18.81 -5.29
N THR A 138 -16.75 18.88 -6.59
CA THR A 138 -18.08 19.08 -7.19
C THR A 138 -18.50 17.97 -8.14
N ASP A 139 -17.57 17.10 -8.53
CA ASP A 139 -17.78 15.97 -9.42
C ASP A 139 -17.22 14.69 -8.78
N ARG A 140 -18.01 13.61 -8.80
CA ARG A 140 -17.57 12.31 -8.29
C ARG A 140 -16.51 11.66 -9.19
N ASN A 141 -16.45 12.05 -10.46
CA ASN A 141 -15.56 11.50 -11.47
C ASN A 141 -14.19 12.18 -11.50
N LEU A 142 -14.00 13.26 -10.72
CA LEU A 142 -12.79 14.08 -10.69
C LEU A 142 -12.35 14.34 -9.24
N VAL A 143 -11.05 14.16 -9.00
CA VAL A 143 -10.36 14.68 -7.82
C VAL A 143 -9.20 15.53 -8.32
N GLU A 144 -9.09 16.75 -7.81
CA GLU A 144 -7.96 17.65 -8.08
C GLU A 144 -7.26 17.97 -6.76
N TRP A 145 -5.94 18.15 -6.82
CA TRP A 145 -5.13 18.53 -5.65
C TRP A 145 -4.03 19.52 -6.04
N ALA A 146 -3.62 20.33 -5.07
CA ALA A 146 -2.35 21.03 -5.07
C ALA A 146 -1.41 20.29 -4.11
N SER A 147 -0.19 19.99 -4.56
CA SER A 147 0.84 19.38 -3.75
C SER A 147 2.21 19.84 -4.22
N GLN A 148 3.14 20.07 -3.29
CA GLN A 148 4.53 20.34 -3.60
C GLN A 148 5.41 19.52 -2.66
N THR A 149 6.55 19.04 -3.15
CA THR A 149 7.47 18.27 -2.30
C THR A 149 8.91 18.76 -2.43
N THR A 150 9.73 18.43 -1.42
CA THR A 150 11.18 18.67 -1.43
C THR A 150 11.94 17.38 -1.09
N VAL A 151 12.34 17.22 0.17
CA VAL A 151 13.16 16.11 0.69
C VAL A 151 12.36 14.82 0.91
N HIS A 152 11.03 14.88 0.77
CA HIS A 152 10.10 13.79 1.03
C HIS A 152 9.14 13.56 -0.15
N ASN A 153 8.13 12.73 0.10
CA ASN A 153 7.04 12.40 -0.79
C ASN A 153 5.71 12.80 -0.19
N ASP A 154 4.73 12.95 -1.07
CA ASP A 154 3.32 13.08 -0.80
C ASP A 154 2.56 11.94 -1.47
N GLY A 155 1.28 11.81 -1.16
CA GLY A 155 0.42 10.91 -1.91
C GLY A 155 -1.04 10.96 -1.49
N ILE A 156 -1.86 10.25 -2.26
CA ILE A 156 -3.28 10.09 -1.99
C ILE A 156 -3.67 8.62 -2.16
N SER A 157 -4.53 8.16 -1.27
CA SER A 157 -5.23 6.88 -1.41
C SER A 157 -6.67 7.11 -1.83
N PHE A 158 -7.11 6.38 -2.87
CA PHE A 158 -8.40 6.48 -3.51
C PHE A 158 -9.11 5.14 -3.47
N ASP A 159 -10.42 5.18 -3.29
CA ASP A 159 -11.32 4.10 -3.66
C ASP A 159 -12.06 4.50 -4.93
N ILE A 160 -12.15 3.57 -5.87
CA ILE A 160 -12.80 3.75 -7.16
C ILE A 160 -13.91 2.71 -7.29
N PHE A 161 -15.11 3.19 -7.63
CA PHE A 161 -16.29 2.36 -7.81
C PHE A 161 -16.79 2.48 -9.23
N ILE A 162 -17.05 1.35 -9.88
CA ILE A 162 -17.46 1.29 -11.28
C ILE A 162 -18.77 0.50 -11.35
N PRO A 163 -19.88 1.13 -11.77
CA PRO A 163 -21.16 0.43 -11.87
C PRO A 163 -21.07 -0.67 -12.93
N GLU A 164 -21.70 -1.81 -12.65
CA GLU A 164 -21.89 -2.85 -13.66
C GLU A 164 -22.75 -2.30 -14.80
N LEU A 165 -22.35 -2.58 -16.04
CA LEU A 165 -23.19 -2.29 -17.20
C LEU A 165 -24.26 -3.38 -17.31
N LEU A 166 -25.46 -3.06 -16.85
CA LEU A 166 -26.60 -3.95 -17.08
C LEU A 166 -26.97 -3.94 -18.57
N PRO A 167 -27.26 -5.11 -19.15
CA PRO A 167 -27.80 -5.17 -20.50
C PRO A 167 -29.12 -4.38 -20.58
N ILE A 168 -29.26 -3.59 -21.64
CA ILE A 168 -30.51 -2.93 -21.99
C ILE A 168 -31.34 -3.95 -22.79
N PHE A 169 -32.49 -4.33 -22.23
CA PHE A 169 -33.44 -5.21 -22.90
C PHE A 169 -34.45 -4.37 -23.68
N ASP A 170 -34.38 -4.41 -25.01
CA ASP A 170 -35.42 -3.87 -25.88
C ASP A 170 -36.35 -5.01 -26.30
N THR A 171 -37.63 -4.95 -25.90
CA THR A 171 -38.59 -6.01 -26.20
C THR A 171 -39.52 -5.57 -27.31
N THR A 172 -39.42 -6.19 -28.48
CA THR A 172 -40.33 -5.99 -29.60
C THR A 172 -41.31 -7.16 -29.70
N TYR A 173 -42.61 -6.86 -29.73
CA TYR A 173 -43.65 -7.88 -29.94
C TYR A 173 -43.98 -8.00 -31.43
N SER A 174 -43.98 -9.23 -31.94
CA SER A 174 -44.36 -9.55 -33.31
C SER A 174 -45.49 -10.57 -33.32
N TYR A 175 -46.46 -10.39 -34.22
CA TYR A 175 -47.55 -11.35 -34.40
C TYR A 175 -47.25 -12.23 -35.61
N ILE A 176 -47.17 -13.54 -35.37
CA ILE A 176 -47.01 -14.54 -36.43
C ILE A 176 -48.38 -15.18 -36.66
N PHE A 177 -48.86 -15.17 -37.90
CA PHE A 177 -50.12 -15.79 -38.28
C PHE A 177 -49.84 -17.15 -38.93
N ASP A 178 -50.55 -18.20 -38.50
CA ASP A 178 -50.45 -19.52 -39.11
C ASP A 178 -51.28 -19.65 -40.41
N THR A 179 -51.21 -20.81 -41.06
CA THR A 179 -51.98 -21.08 -42.29
C THR A 179 -53.51 -21.10 -42.10
N PHE A 180 -53.99 -21.15 -40.86
CA PHE A 180 -55.41 -21.10 -40.51
C PHE A 180 -55.88 -19.69 -40.08
N GLY A 181 -54.95 -18.74 -39.92
CA GLY A 181 -55.23 -17.36 -39.53
C GLY A 181 -55.13 -17.12 -38.02
N ASP A 182 -54.70 -18.10 -37.24
CA ASP A 182 -54.49 -17.96 -35.80
C ASP A 182 -53.19 -17.18 -35.55
N SER A 183 -53.25 -16.15 -34.69
CA SER A 183 -52.10 -15.32 -34.34
C SER A 183 -51.41 -15.85 -33.08
N SER A 184 -50.08 -15.97 -33.14
CA SER A 184 -49.23 -16.15 -31.97
C SER A 184 -48.40 -14.89 -31.74
N GLU A 185 -48.41 -14.38 -30.51
CA GLU A 185 -47.53 -13.29 -30.09
C GLU A 185 -46.14 -13.86 -29.77
N VAL A 186 -45.12 -13.27 -30.38
CA VAL A 186 -43.71 -13.60 -30.15
C VAL A 186 -43.00 -12.35 -29.67
N ALA A 187 -42.51 -12.40 -28.43
CA ALA A 187 -41.60 -11.40 -27.89
C ALA A 187 -40.18 -11.67 -28.40
N ILE A 188 -39.61 -10.71 -29.10
CA ILE A 188 -38.20 -10.67 -29.47
C ILE A 188 -37.53 -9.75 -28.44
N VAL A 189 -36.68 -10.32 -27.59
CA VAL A 189 -35.87 -9.55 -26.64
C VAL A 189 -34.53 -9.30 -27.30
N ASP A 190 -34.31 -8.07 -27.77
CA ASP A 190 -33.01 -7.60 -28.19
C ASP A 190 -32.23 -7.17 -26.95
N THR A 191 -31.01 -7.67 -26.83
CA THR A 191 -30.14 -7.38 -25.68
C THR A 191 -29.02 -6.53 -26.20
N THR A 192 -29.05 -5.23 -25.88
CA THR A 192 -27.99 -4.30 -26.23
C THR A 192 -27.18 -3.99 -24.97
N TYR A 193 -25.88 -4.25 -25.03
CA TYR A 193 -24.97 -3.76 -24.00
C TYR A 193 -24.68 -2.30 -24.37
N PRO A 194 -24.91 -1.31 -23.47
CA PRO A 194 -24.54 0.07 -23.76
C PRO A 194 -23.07 0.08 -24.19
N ASP A 195 -22.75 0.83 -25.26
CA ASP A 195 -21.42 0.82 -25.89
C ASP A 195 -20.31 0.58 -24.86
N ASP A 196 -19.61 -0.56 -25.00
CA ASP A 196 -18.52 -1.05 -24.15
C ASP A 196 -17.28 -0.15 -24.26
N LEU A 197 -17.46 1.17 -24.13
CA LEU A 197 -16.34 2.07 -24.00
C LEU A 197 -15.58 1.63 -22.74
N PRO A 198 -14.30 1.26 -22.89
CA PRO A 198 -13.50 0.79 -21.77
C PRO A 198 -13.46 1.92 -20.74
N VAL A 199 -13.62 1.55 -19.46
CA VAL A 199 -13.42 2.53 -18.41
C VAL A 199 -11.93 2.85 -18.33
N THR A 200 -11.63 4.14 -18.29
CA THR A 200 -10.26 4.64 -18.22
C THR A 200 -10.09 5.48 -16.97
N VAL A 201 -8.93 5.33 -16.35
CA VAL A 201 -8.51 6.15 -15.21
C VAL A 201 -7.33 7.00 -15.68
N ALA A 202 -7.51 8.32 -15.69
CA ALA A 202 -6.47 9.28 -16.03
C ALA A 202 -5.86 9.84 -14.74
N PHE A 203 -4.55 9.72 -14.59
CA PHE A 203 -3.77 10.29 -13.50
C PHE A 203 -2.81 11.33 -14.08
N GLU A 204 -2.87 12.54 -13.54
CA GLU A 204 -2.04 13.66 -13.96
C GLU A 204 -1.43 14.33 -12.74
N THR A 205 -0.11 14.43 -12.67
CA THR A 205 0.62 15.21 -11.66
C THR A 205 1.92 15.65 -12.28
N ALA A 206 2.20 16.95 -12.41
CA ALA A 206 3.43 17.35 -13.09
C ALA A 206 4.66 16.72 -12.40
N PRO A 207 5.66 16.18 -13.15
CA PRO A 207 5.79 16.14 -14.60
C PRO A 207 5.21 14.86 -15.28
N TYR A 208 4.50 14.00 -14.56
CA TYR A 208 4.01 12.71 -15.02
C TYR A 208 2.50 12.67 -15.30
N SER A 209 2.11 12.10 -16.43
CA SER A 209 0.70 11.78 -16.70
C SER A 209 0.56 10.43 -17.39
N ARG A 210 -0.51 9.72 -17.06
CA ARG A 210 -0.85 8.43 -17.69
C ARG A 210 -2.34 8.16 -17.62
N VAL A 211 -2.83 7.51 -18.67
CA VAL A 211 -4.18 6.92 -18.71
C VAL A 211 -4.03 5.41 -18.64
N PHE A 212 -4.82 4.78 -17.77
CA PHE A 212 -4.87 3.33 -17.57
C PHE A 212 -6.21 2.79 -18.05
N THR A 213 -6.20 1.61 -18.67
CA THR A 213 -7.41 0.78 -18.78
C THR A 213 -7.69 0.07 -17.44
N LEU A 214 -8.89 -0.48 -17.24
CA LEU A 214 -9.16 -1.26 -16.02
C LEU A 214 -8.26 -2.48 -15.87
N ASP A 215 -8.02 -3.22 -16.95
CA ASP A 215 -7.16 -4.40 -16.91
C ASP A 215 -5.72 -4.05 -16.47
N GLU A 216 -5.19 -2.92 -16.97
CA GLU A 216 -3.90 -2.40 -16.50
C GLU A 216 -3.97 -1.94 -15.04
N PHE A 217 -5.09 -1.33 -14.65
CA PHE A 217 -5.28 -0.76 -13.31
C PHE A 217 -5.38 -1.85 -12.22
N GLU A 218 -6.06 -2.96 -12.49
CA GLU A 218 -6.20 -4.08 -11.54
C GLU A 218 -4.84 -4.69 -11.14
N SER A 219 -3.86 -4.64 -12.03
CA SER A 219 -2.52 -5.19 -11.85
C SER A 219 -1.45 -4.11 -11.63
N LEU A 220 -1.85 -2.84 -11.45
CA LEU A 220 -0.92 -1.73 -11.39
C LEU A 220 -0.09 -1.77 -10.11
N ASP A 221 1.18 -2.16 -10.26
CA ASP A 221 2.16 -2.21 -9.18
C ASP A 221 3.50 -1.75 -9.77
N THR A 222 3.74 -0.43 -9.78
CA THR A 222 4.86 0.14 -10.53
C THR A 222 5.40 1.40 -9.88
N ILE A 223 6.69 1.63 -10.10
CA ILE A 223 7.39 2.85 -9.72
C ILE A 223 7.94 3.45 -11.00
N VAL A 224 7.58 4.69 -11.27
CA VAL A 224 8.08 5.46 -12.40
C VAL A 224 9.08 6.46 -11.87
N TYR A 225 10.36 6.20 -12.09
CA TYR A 225 11.42 7.15 -11.77
C TYR A 225 11.45 8.29 -12.80
N LEU A 226 11.62 9.49 -12.29
CA LEU A 226 11.71 10.74 -13.02
C LEU A 226 13.10 11.35 -12.80
N ASP A 227 13.34 12.53 -13.37
CA ASP A 227 14.59 13.25 -13.14
C ASP A 227 14.77 13.62 -11.65
N ASP A 228 16.03 13.84 -11.24
CA ASP A 228 16.40 14.27 -9.87
C ASP A 228 15.93 13.33 -8.75
N SER A 229 15.90 12.01 -9.02
CA SER A 229 15.50 10.97 -8.05
C SER A 229 14.03 11.03 -7.60
N ASN A 230 13.23 11.92 -8.18
CA ASN A 230 11.79 11.90 -7.99
C ASN A 230 11.19 10.63 -8.60
N ALA A 231 10.08 10.16 -8.05
CA ALA A 231 9.34 9.06 -8.64
C ALA A 231 7.84 9.22 -8.40
N VAL A 232 7.06 8.46 -9.17
CA VAL A 232 5.64 8.21 -8.88
C VAL A 232 5.46 6.71 -8.67
N ALA A 233 5.04 6.31 -7.48
CA ALA A 233 4.76 4.94 -7.11
C ALA A 233 3.24 4.71 -7.10
N PHE A 234 2.80 3.65 -7.77
CA PHE A 234 1.41 3.21 -7.84
C PHE A 234 1.24 1.84 -7.21
N ASN A 235 0.18 1.70 -6.42
CA ASN A 235 -0.38 0.42 -6.00
C ASN A 235 -1.89 0.45 -6.26
N ALA A 236 -2.37 -0.32 -7.22
CA ALA A 236 -3.81 -0.47 -7.44
C ALA A 236 -4.20 -1.93 -7.62
N PHE A 237 -5.33 -2.29 -7.02
CA PHE A 237 -5.85 -3.65 -7.04
C PHE A 237 -7.37 -3.63 -6.99
N LYS A 238 -7.96 -4.68 -7.55
CA LYS A 238 -9.38 -4.96 -7.39
C LYS A 238 -9.64 -5.48 -5.99
N LEU A 239 -10.69 -4.94 -5.37
CA LEU A 239 -11.21 -5.38 -4.10
C LEU A 239 -12.46 -6.20 -4.33
N ASP A 240 -12.31 -7.53 -4.31
CA ASP A 240 -13.48 -8.38 -4.18
C ASP A 240 -14.11 -8.12 -2.81
N LYS A 241 -15.43 -8.11 -2.78
CA LYS A 241 -16.19 -8.06 -1.53
C LYS A 241 -16.02 -9.33 -0.67
N LYS A 242 -15.20 -10.29 -1.13
CA LYS A 242 -14.86 -11.51 -0.39
C LYS A 242 -14.02 -11.23 0.85
N ILE A 243 -14.30 -12.06 1.86
CA ILE A 243 -14.10 -11.85 3.29
C ILE A 243 -12.72 -12.32 3.75
N CYS A 244 -11.63 -11.91 3.09
CA CYS A 244 -10.31 -12.12 3.69
C CYS A 244 -9.54 -10.81 3.86
N PRO A 245 -8.91 -10.57 5.03
CA PRO A 245 -8.07 -9.41 5.23
C PRO A 245 -6.98 -9.33 4.17
N ARG A 246 -6.84 -8.18 3.56
CA ARG A 246 -5.80 -7.89 2.57
C ARG A 246 -5.31 -6.46 2.71
N GLY A 247 -4.19 -6.18 2.08
CA GLY A 247 -3.58 -4.86 2.07
C GLY A 247 -2.23 -4.88 1.36
N PHE A 248 -1.38 -3.93 1.72
CA PHE A 248 -0.04 -3.82 1.17
C PHE A 248 0.96 -3.44 2.27
N ALA A 249 2.24 -3.55 1.96
CA ALA A 249 3.32 -3.05 2.79
C ALA A 249 4.32 -2.33 1.90
N SER A 250 4.94 -1.28 2.40
CA SER A 250 5.99 -0.57 1.67
C SER A 250 7.07 -0.07 2.63
N GLY A 251 8.28 0.09 2.11
CA GLY A 251 9.37 0.63 2.90
C GLY A 251 10.71 0.48 2.22
N ARG A 252 11.78 0.44 3.02
CA ARG A 252 13.17 0.37 2.56
C ARG A 252 13.60 -1.08 2.35
N TRP A 253 14.27 -1.36 1.23
CA TRP A 253 14.91 -2.64 0.92
C TRP A 253 16.38 -2.42 0.62
N GLY A 254 17.28 -2.59 1.60
CA GLY A 254 18.67 -2.19 1.41
C GLY A 254 19.61 -2.78 2.43
N GLN A 255 20.64 -2.03 2.78
CA GLN A 255 21.58 -2.39 3.85
C GLN A 255 21.43 -1.42 5.03
N ASP A 256 21.63 -1.93 6.23
CA ASP A 256 21.76 -1.13 7.46
C ASP A 256 23.13 -0.42 7.54
N GLU A 257 23.40 0.27 8.65
CA GLU A 257 24.67 0.97 8.87
C GLU A 257 25.89 0.03 8.97
N GLN A 258 25.66 -1.23 9.32
CA GLN A 258 26.67 -2.27 9.45
C GLN A 258 26.88 -3.04 8.13
N GLY A 259 26.09 -2.74 7.09
CA GLY A 259 26.14 -3.40 5.79
C GLY A 259 25.33 -4.69 5.71
N ASN A 260 24.52 -5.02 6.72
CA ASN A 260 23.64 -6.18 6.68
C ASN A 260 22.43 -5.88 5.80
N ASN A 261 22.04 -6.84 4.99
CA ASN A 261 20.87 -6.76 4.13
C ASN A 261 19.59 -6.79 4.96
N GLN A 262 18.85 -5.68 4.98
CA GLN A 262 17.65 -5.48 5.79
C GLN A 262 16.52 -4.86 4.97
N PHE A 263 15.29 -5.20 5.30
CA PHE A 263 14.12 -4.46 4.88
C PHE A 263 13.27 -4.03 6.08
N LYS A 264 12.72 -2.82 6.00
CA LYS A 264 11.86 -2.23 7.02
C LYS A 264 10.75 -1.44 6.37
N GLY A 265 9.54 -1.47 6.92
CA GLY A 265 8.42 -0.75 6.33
C GLY A 265 7.17 -0.73 7.17
N VAL A 266 6.14 -0.12 6.59
CA VAL A 266 4.82 0.02 7.20
C VAL A 266 3.86 -0.99 6.59
N TRP A 267 3.05 -1.61 7.44
CA TRP A 267 2.04 -2.60 7.07
C TRP A 267 0.66 -1.94 7.02
N TYR A 268 0.05 -1.89 5.83
CA TYR A 268 -1.21 -1.19 5.59
C TYR A 268 -2.35 -2.15 5.29
N SER A 269 -3.54 -1.84 5.80
CA SER A 269 -4.79 -2.47 5.36
C SER A 269 -5.14 -2.12 3.91
N HIS A 270 -6.13 -2.80 3.33
CA HIS A 270 -6.67 -2.50 2.01
C HIS A 270 -7.19 -1.06 1.81
N ARG A 271 -7.44 -0.30 2.89
CA ARG A 271 -7.85 1.11 2.82
C ARG A 271 -6.70 2.07 3.14
N SER A 272 -5.46 1.61 2.99
CA SER A 272 -4.24 2.38 3.29
C SER A 272 -4.11 2.84 4.76
N ARG A 273 -4.89 2.26 5.69
CA ARG A 273 -4.70 2.51 7.13
C ARG A 273 -3.51 1.71 7.63
N VAL A 274 -2.61 2.35 8.36
CA VAL A 274 -1.50 1.69 9.07
C VAL A 274 -2.07 0.69 10.08
N MET A 275 -1.67 -0.57 9.93
CA MET A 275 -2.04 -1.68 10.81
C MET A 275 -0.86 -2.11 11.68
N GLY A 276 0.36 -1.78 11.27
CA GLY A 276 1.57 -2.23 11.94
C GLY A 276 2.83 -1.91 11.14
N PHE A 277 3.89 -2.62 11.48
CA PHE A 277 5.23 -2.44 10.91
C PHE A 277 5.82 -3.78 10.53
N VAL A 278 6.75 -3.79 9.58
CA VAL A 278 7.48 -4.97 9.16
C VAL A 278 8.98 -4.70 9.21
N GLU A 279 9.74 -5.68 9.71
CA GLU A 279 11.20 -5.70 9.68
C GLU A 279 11.68 -7.10 9.29
N GLY A 280 12.75 -7.17 8.51
CA GLY A 280 13.31 -8.42 8.05
C GLY A 280 14.72 -8.27 7.48
N HIS A 281 15.29 -9.40 7.07
CA HIS A 281 16.58 -9.47 6.38
C HIS A 281 16.47 -10.40 5.16
N TYR A 282 17.42 -10.27 4.26
CA TYR A 282 17.46 -11.05 3.03
C TYR A 282 18.90 -11.41 2.65
N GLY A 283 19.08 -12.47 1.88
CA GLY A 283 20.41 -12.88 1.46
C GLY A 283 20.38 -14.14 0.61
N ILE A 284 21.53 -14.81 0.56
CA ILE A 284 21.71 -16.09 -0.12
C ILE A 284 22.00 -17.12 0.96
N ASN A 285 21.18 -18.17 1.04
CA ASN A 285 21.36 -19.25 2.01
C ASN A 285 22.44 -20.25 1.56
N ASP A 286 22.74 -21.26 2.37
CA ASP A 286 23.76 -22.29 2.10
C ASP A 286 23.48 -23.11 0.83
N ASP A 287 22.20 -23.22 0.43
CA ASP A 287 21.76 -23.86 -0.81
C ASP A 287 21.95 -22.96 -2.05
N GLY A 288 22.38 -21.71 -1.87
CA GLY A 288 22.51 -20.72 -2.94
C GLY A 288 21.19 -20.06 -3.36
N ALA A 289 20.13 -20.20 -2.57
CA ALA A 289 18.83 -19.60 -2.84
C ALA A 289 18.72 -18.19 -2.26
N GLU A 290 18.15 -17.27 -3.04
CA GLU A 290 17.81 -15.90 -2.64
C GLU A 290 16.56 -15.91 -1.75
N VAL A 291 16.75 -15.77 -0.44
CA VAL A 291 15.71 -15.89 0.59
C VAL A 291 15.57 -14.61 1.40
N PHE A 292 14.35 -14.37 1.90
CA PHE A 292 14.10 -13.32 2.87
C PHE A 292 13.25 -13.84 4.03
N PHE A 293 13.50 -13.26 5.20
CA PHE A 293 12.79 -13.55 6.44
C PHE A 293 12.44 -12.23 7.11
N GLY A 294 11.31 -12.21 7.79
CA GLY A 294 10.91 -11.05 8.55
C GLY A 294 9.81 -11.36 9.54
N LYS A 295 9.34 -10.31 10.17
CA LYS A 295 8.28 -10.30 11.14
C LYS A 295 7.48 -9.03 10.96
N TRP A 296 6.17 -9.14 11.13
CA TRP A 296 5.32 -7.97 11.24
C TRP A 296 4.67 -7.92 12.61
N ILE A 297 4.52 -6.68 13.10
CA ILE A 297 4.00 -6.36 14.42
C ILE A 297 2.87 -5.37 14.28
N SER A 298 1.93 -5.37 15.23
CA SER A 298 0.88 -4.37 15.30
C SER A 298 1.44 -2.97 15.57
N ARG A 299 0.60 -1.94 15.47
CA ARG A 299 0.98 -0.56 15.83
C ARG A 299 1.54 -0.44 17.25
N ASN A 300 1.12 -1.31 18.16
CA ASN A 300 1.58 -1.29 19.56
C ASN A 300 2.81 -2.17 19.80
N GLY A 301 3.38 -2.78 18.76
CA GLY A 301 4.53 -3.67 18.84
C GLY A 301 4.18 -5.13 19.14
N GLU A 302 2.90 -5.50 19.19
CA GLU A 302 2.50 -6.89 19.42
C GLU A 302 2.85 -7.75 18.21
N PHE A 303 3.38 -8.96 18.41
CA PHE A 303 3.66 -9.88 17.32
C PHE A 303 2.38 -10.29 16.59
N GLU A 304 2.40 -10.25 15.26
CA GLU A 304 1.25 -10.62 14.44
C GLU A 304 1.56 -11.75 13.44
N GLY A 305 2.81 -11.87 12.98
CA GLY A 305 3.23 -13.00 12.17
C GLY A 305 4.66 -12.94 11.69
N PHE A 306 5.17 -14.12 11.29
CA PHE A 306 6.42 -14.25 10.56
C PHE A 306 6.18 -14.13 9.06
N ILE A 307 7.22 -13.70 8.36
CA ILE A 307 7.26 -13.58 6.91
C ILE A 307 8.46 -14.38 6.41
N LYS A 308 8.26 -15.20 5.39
CA LYS A 308 9.34 -15.96 4.75
C LYS A 308 9.06 -16.12 3.26
N GLY A 309 10.10 -16.02 2.44
CA GLY A 309 9.95 -16.23 1.02
C GLY A 309 11.26 -16.19 0.24
N THR A 310 11.11 -16.02 -1.07
CA THR A 310 12.19 -15.89 -2.03
C THR A 310 12.09 -14.57 -2.77
N TYR A 311 13.22 -13.95 -3.06
CA TYR A 311 13.30 -12.81 -3.98
C TYR A 311 14.15 -13.20 -5.18
N GLN A 312 13.96 -12.53 -6.32
CA GLN A 312 14.84 -12.67 -7.48
C GLN A 312 15.00 -11.34 -8.19
N GLY A 313 16.18 -11.08 -8.75
CA GLY A 313 16.40 -9.95 -9.65
C GLY A 313 15.54 -10.05 -10.92
N HIS A 314 15.22 -8.91 -11.52
CA HIS A 314 14.52 -8.88 -12.80
C HIS A 314 15.43 -9.49 -13.89
N PRO A 315 14.95 -10.45 -14.71
CA PRO A 315 15.81 -11.17 -15.68
C PRO A 315 16.48 -10.22 -16.69
N ASP A 316 15.84 -9.10 -16.99
CA ASP A 316 16.33 -8.08 -17.93
C ASP A 316 17.09 -6.92 -17.25
N GLU A 317 17.48 -7.03 -15.97
CA GLU A 317 18.23 -5.97 -15.27
C GLU A 317 19.51 -5.52 -16.02
N ASN A 318 20.08 -6.43 -16.82
CA ASN A 318 21.31 -6.23 -17.59
C ASN A 318 21.05 -5.88 -19.08
N ALA A 319 19.79 -5.70 -19.49
CA ALA A 319 19.45 -5.59 -20.91
C ALA A 319 19.85 -4.24 -21.53
N ASN A 320 19.72 -3.13 -20.80
CA ASN A 320 20.16 -1.78 -21.20
C ASN A 320 20.13 -0.78 -20.02
N GLU A 321 20.65 0.43 -20.22
CA GLU A 321 20.71 1.50 -19.22
C GLU A 321 19.31 1.95 -18.72
N ASN A 322 18.29 1.94 -19.58
CA ASN A 322 16.90 2.20 -19.14
C ASN A 322 16.32 1.04 -18.33
N ALA A 323 16.68 -0.21 -18.65
CA ALA A 323 16.30 -1.38 -17.87
C ALA A 323 16.97 -1.34 -16.48
N PHE A 324 18.15 -0.73 -16.36
CA PHE A 324 18.81 -0.45 -15.08
C PHE A 324 18.04 0.58 -14.23
N HIS A 325 17.46 1.60 -14.84
CA HIS A 325 16.55 2.52 -14.13
C HIS A 325 15.23 1.87 -13.70
N HIS A 326 14.92 0.69 -14.22
CA HIS A 326 13.82 -0.16 -13.76
C HIS A 326 14.34 -1.43 -13.07
N ALA A 327 15.65 -1.47 -12.77
CA ALA A 327 16.28 -2.64 -12.16
C ALA A 327 15.87 -2.72 -10.71
N GLY A 328 15.12 -3.78 -10.47
CA GLY A 328 14.72 -4.25 -9.18
C GLY A 328 14.50 -5.74 -9.32
N GLY A 329 13.68 -6.27 -8.45
CA GLY A 329 13.28 -7.65 -8.54
C GLY A 329 11.87 -7.84 -8.04
N TRP A 330 11.47 -9.10 -8.01
CA TRP A 330 10.23 -9.53 -7.41
C TRP A 330 10.53 -10.29 -6.14
N LEU A 331 9.56 -10.31 -5.24
CA LEU A 331 9.63 -11.10 -4.04
C LEU A 331 8.26 -11.74 -3.80
N ARG A 332 8.29 -12.96 -3.29
CA ARG A 332 7.08 -13.75 -2.98
C ARG A 332 7.32 -14.57 -1.73
N GLY A 333 6.29 -14.72 -0.92
CA GLY A 333 6.41 -15.43 0.34
C GLY A 333 5.08 -15.80 0.96
N GLN A 334 5.20 -16.42 2.12
CA GLN A 334 4.07 -16.78 2.97
C GLN A 334 4.18 -16.05 4.31
N ILE A 335 3.03 -15.88 4.95
CA ILE A 335 2.90 -15.31 6.28
C ILE A 335 2.52 -16.44 7.22
N TYR A 336 3.19 -16.52 8.36
CA TYR A 336 3.01 -17.60 9.34
C TYR A 336 2.61 -17.05 10.70
N SER A 337 1.78 -17.80 11.41
CA SER A 337 1.45 -17.56 12.82
C SER A 337 2.64 -17.86 13.76
N GLU A 338 2.47 -17.59 15.06
CA GLU A 338 3.46 -17.91 16.11
C GLU A 338 3.86 -19.40 16.15
N ASN A 339 2.98 -20.30 15.69
CA ASN A 339 3.17 -21.75 15.70
C ASN A 339 3.71 -22.27 14.34
N GLY A 340 4.17 -21.39 13.46
CA GLY A 340 4.66 -21.73 12.13
C GLY A 340 3.58 -22.23 11.17
N GLN A 341 2.30 -22.06 11.49
CA GLN A 341 1.22 -22.39 10.55
C GLN A 341 1.05 -21.27 9.53
N PRO A 342 0.98 -21.58 8.22
CA PRO A 342 0.75 -20.56 7.19
C PRO A 342 -0.65 -19.96 7.35
N ILE A 343 -0.71 -18.63 7.42
CA ILE A 343 -1.92 -17.84 7.58
C ILE A 343 -2.13 -16.84 6.45
N GLY A 344 -1.18 -16.71 5.51
CA GLY A 344 -1.30 -15.75 4.43
C GLY A 344 -0.23 -15.87 3.37
N LEU A 345 -0.37 -15.05 2.35
CA LEU A 345 0.57 -14.93 1.23
C LEU A 345 0.95 -13.47 1.02
N LEU A 346 2.13 -13.24 0.46
CA LEU A 346 2.55 -11.93 -0.01
C LEU A 346 3.33 -12.03 -1.33
N LYS A 347 3.18 -11.01 -2.17
CA LYS A 347 3.93 -10.84 -3.40
C LYS A 347 4.24 -9.36 -3.62
N GLY A 348 5.32 -9.04 -4.30
CA GLY A 348 5.68 -7.65 -4.51
C GLY A 348 6.94 -7.45 -5.33
N LYS A 349 7.42 -6.22 -5.29
CA LYS A 349 8.62 -5.78 -5.99
C LYS A 349 9.55 -5.07 -5.02
N TYR A 350 10.83 -5.10 -5.34
CA TYR A 350 11.85 -4.32 -4.66
C TYR A 350 12.78 -3.67 -5.68
N THR A 351 13.49 -2.63 -5.29
CA THR A 351 14.57 -2.01 -6.05
C THR A 351 15.85 -2.08 -5.22
N SER A 352 16.94 -2.55 -5.84
CA SER A 352 18.22 -2.79 -5.16
C SER A 352 19.41 -2.32 -6.01
N THR A 353 19.29 -1.19 -6.68
CA THR A 353 20.35 -0.72 -7.56
C THR A 353 21.50 -0.13 -6.73
N GLN A 354 22.67 -0.77 -6.82
CA GLN A 354 23.93 -0.23 -6.32
C GLN A 354 24.15 1.19 -6.89
N GLY A 355 23.99 2.22 -6.04
CA GLY A 355 24.23 3.61 -6.39
C GLY A 355 22.98 4.49 -6.52
N MET A 356 21.77 3.92 -6.61
CA MET A 356 20.55 4.70 -6.39
C MET A 356 20.29 4.75 -4.89
N ARG A 357 20.17 5.97 -4.33
CA ARG A 357 20.01 6.20 -2.89
C ARG A 357 18.67 5.71 -2.33
N SER A 358 17.72 5.31 -3.20
CA SER A 358 16.36 4.93 -2.84
C SER A 358 16.11 3.43 -3.06
N ASN A 359 16.54 2.66 -2.08
CA ASN A 359 16.34 1.22 -1.94
C ASN A 359 14.93 0.98 -1.36
N PHE A 360 13.97 0.51 -2.15
CA PHE A 360 12.55 0.48 -1.77
C PHE A 360 11.90 -0.87 -2.06
N PHE A 361 10.90 -1.28 -1.28
CA PHE A 361 10.02 -2.39 -1.63
C PHE A 361 8.54 -2.03 -1.48
N GLN A 362 7.71 -2.78 -2.19
CA GLN A 362 6.27 -2.73 -2.11
C GLN A 362 5.69 -4.14 -2.26
N LEU A 363 4.81 -4.53 -1.33
CA LEU A 363 4.20 -5.85 -1.22
C LEU A 363 2.69 -5.71 -1.20
N ARG A 364 1.98 -6.68 -1.77
CA ARG A 364 0.57 -6.97 -1.47
C ARG A 364 0.52 -8.19 -0.55
N TRP A 365 -0.42 -8.20 0.39
CA TRP A 365 -0.61 -9.32 1.30
C TRP A 365 -2.10 -9.68 1.42
N LYS A 366 -2.35 -10.96 1.70
CA LYS A 366 -3.67 -11.49 2.06
C LYS A 366 -3.54 -12.50 3.21
N LEU A 367 -4.47 -12.47 4.15
CA LEU A 367 -4.49 -13.32 5.35
C LEU A 367 -5.78 -14.13 5.41
N TYR A 368 -5.73 -15.36 5.90
CA TYR A 368 -6.86 -16.24 6.20
C TYR A 368 -7.84 -16.46 5.03
N CYS A 369 -7.35 -16.43 3.79
CA CYS A 369 -8.17 -16.75 2.63
C CYS A 369 -8.32 -18.28 2.47
N GLU A 370 -9.46 -18.73 1.92
CA GLU A 370 -9.75 -20.16 1.73
C GLU A 370 -8.72 -20.87 0.83
N ASP A 371 -8.12 -20.12 -0.09
CA ASP A 371 -7.08 -20.61 -0.97
C ASP A 371 -5.74 -19.88 -0.72
N LEU A 372 -4.88 -20.52 0.07
CA LEU A 372 -3.47 -20.13 0.24
C LEU A 372 -2.56 -20.88 -0.74
N THR A 373 -3.14 -21.66 -1.67
CA THR A 373 -2.41 -22.50 -2.63
C THR A 373 -2.52 -22.01 -4.06
N ASP A 374 -3.55 -21.22 -4.38
CA ASP A 374 -3.72 -20.64 -5.70
C ASP A 374 -2.79 -19.44 -5.86
N ASP A 375 -1.67 -19.74 -6.52
CA ASP A 375 -0.65 -18.83 -7.04
C ASP A 375 -1.13 -18.15 -8.34
N SER A 376 -2.40 -18.34 -8.73
CA SER A 376 -2.99 -17.62 -9.85
C SER A 376 -2.82 -16.11 -9.63
N ASP A 377 -2.60 -15.39 -10.73
CA ASP A 377 -2.17 -13.99 -10.77
C ASP A 377 -3.10 -13.00 -10.02
N GLU A 378 -4.20 -13.46 -9.43
CA GLU A 378 -5.16 -12.72 -8.60
C GLU A 378 -4.59 -12.27 -7.22
N PHE A 379 -3.53 -11.45 -7.23
CA PHE A 379 -3.43 -10.38 -6.23
C PHE A 379 -3.36 -9.02 -6.89
#